data_AF-A0A0C1JU76-F1
#
_entry.id   AF-A0A0C1JU76-F1
#
_cell.length_a   1.000
_cell.length_b   1.000
_cell.length_c   1.000
_cell.angle_alpha   90.00
_cell.angle_beta   90.00
_cell.angle_gamma   90.00
#
_symmetry.space_group_name_H-M   'P 1'
#
loop_
_entity.id
_entity.type
_entity.pdbx_description
1 polymer ?
#
loop_
_entity_poly.entity_id
_entity_poly.type
_entity_poly.pdbx_seq_one_letter_code
_entity_poly.pdbx_strand_id
1 'polypeptide(L)'
;MQVNRDALTTPYQNNACQTDPILSTVYGNIAKIMQTQNSDQEKVRQITAIFTESIKLSRSASDALALQCLGELEKENLLLLEANSKIDSGKQELKKQNEELRSKIEKLVQKADLVQRSHDEISINFRKLEQEKQATLQAKEQLENNNAALTAKVQELINREKALQTQKIAIEEQNKGLKQEIDLLKVQNGEFEVRQGNIERQIVVLNQENQQLKGRAEKFSFIDQIRSPLVISPCVILISAIIFFTTFHIQ
;
A
#
# COMPACT_ATOMS: atom_id res chain seq x y z
N MET A 1 -35.55 27.94 130.94
CA MET A 1 -35.64 27.29 129.61
C MET A 1 -35.65 25.78 129.82
N GLN A 2 -36.84 25.17 129.76
CA GLN A 2 -36.99 23.71 129.81
C GLN A 2 -36.57 23.14 128.45
N VAL A 3 -35.49 22.37 128.43
CA VAL A 3 -35.14 21.56 127.27
C VAL A 3 -36.11 20.39 127.23
N ASN A 4 -37.00 20.40 126.24
CA ASN A 4 -37.99 19.36 126.02
C ASN A 4 -37.28 18.04 125.72
N ARG A 5 -37.33 17.08 126.67
CA ARG A 5 -36.68 15.76 126.55
C ARG A 5 -37.33 14.86 125.52
N ASP A 6 -38.54 15.18 125.06
CA ASP A 6 -39.32 14.35 124.14
C ASP A 6 -38.98 14.59 122.65
N ALA A 7 -38.10 15.54 122.34
CA ALA A 7 -37.62 15.76 120.98
C ALA A 7 -36.46 14.82 120.58
N LEU A 8 -35.97 13.97 121.49
CA LEU A 8 -34.81 13.09 121.30
C LEU A 8 -35.15 11.63 120.95
N THR A 9 -36.43 11.27 120.81
CA THR A 9 -36.87 9.87 120.66
C THR A 9 -37.59 9.55 119.35
N THR A 10 -37.85 10.52 118.47
CA THR A 10 -38.34 10.22 117.11
C THR A 10 -37.17 10.05 116.14
N PRO A 11 -37.01 8.89 115.47
CA PRO A 11 -35.97 8.73 114.47
C PRO A 11 -36.25 9.70 113.32
N TYR A 12 -35.34 10.64 113.12
CA TYR A 12 -35.33 11.56 111.99
C TYR A 12 -35.34 10.74 110.68
N GLN A 13 -36.50 10.54 110.08
CA GLN A 13 -36.68 9.85 108.79
C GLN A 13 -36.29 10.78 107.64
N ASN A 14 -35.02 11.13 107.56
CA ASN A 14 -34.47 11.81 106.40
C ASN A 14 -33.79 10.76 105.52
N ASN A 15 -34.32 10.51 104.32
CA ASN A 15 -33.90 9.44 103.40
C ASN A 15 -32.38 9.44 103.10
N ALA A 16 -31.71 10.58 103.26
CA ALA A 16 -30.25 10.70 103.11
C ALA A 16 -29.44 9.90 104.16
N CYS A 17 -29.96 9.72 105.38
CA CYS A 17 -29.28 8.95 106.42
C CYS A 17 -29.47 7.43 106.26
N GLN A 18 -30.38 6.97 105.40
CA GLN A 18 -30.57 5.54 105.13
C GLN A 18 -29.68 5.02 104.00
N THR A 19 -29.28 5.89 103.08
CA THR A 19 -28.48 5.52 101.90
C THR A 19 -26.97 5.71 102.12
N ASP A 20 -26.55 6.56 103.04
CA ASP A 20 -25.14 6.74 103.41
C ASP A 20 -24.80 5.82 104.60
N PRO A 21 -23.95 4.80 104.39
CA PRO A 21 -23.60 3.83 105.43
C PRO A 21 -22.92 4.46 106.65
N ILE A 22 -22.16 5.54 106.45
CA ILE A 22 -21.44 6.24 107.52
C ILE A 22 -22.42 7.05 108.35
N LEU A 23 -23.31 7.82 107.71
CA LEU A 23 -24.34 8.58 108.42
C LEU A 23 -25.32 7.66 109.16
N SER A 24 -25.77 6.58 108.53
CA SER A 24 -26.65 5.57 109.15
C SER A 24 -26.02 5.00 110.44
N THR A 25 -24.73 4.68 110.40
CA THR A 25 -23.97 4.17 111.54
C THR A 25 -23.79 5.21 112.65
N VAL A 26 -23.52 6.47 112.29
CA VAL A 26 -23.41 7.60 113.25
C VAL A 26 -24.70 7.78 114.03
N TYR A 27 -25.83 7.93 113.32
CA TYR A 27 -27.12 8.16 113.96
C TYR A 27 -27.57 6.97 114.80
N GLY A 28 -27.34 5.74 114.34
CA GLY A 28 -27.62 4.52 115.11
C GLY A 28 -26.81 4.43 116.42
N ASN A 29 -25.54 4.85 116.41
CA ASN A 29 -24.69 4.82 117.60
C ASN A 29 -25.02 5.96 118.59
N ILE A 30 -25.35 7.15 118.10
CA ILE A 30 -25.80 8.28 118.95
C ILE A 30 -27.11 7.92 119.67
N ALA A 31 -28.07 7.32 118.97
CA ALA A 31 -29.34 6.88 119.55
C ALA A 31 -29.13 5.88 120.71
N LYS A 32 -28.19 4.95 120.57
CA LYS A 32 -27.82 4.00 121.63
C LYS A 32 -27.19 4.69 122.85
N ILE A 33 -26.32 5.69 122.65
CA ILE A 33 -25.69 6.44 123.75
C ILE A 33 -26.72 7.22 124.55
N MET A 34 -27.70 7.83 123.89
CA MET A 34 -28.76 8.59 124.55
C MET A 34 -29.57 7.76 125.55
N GLN A 35 -29.71 6.45 125.29
CA GLN A 35 -30.45 5.48 126.12
C GLN A 35 -29.64 4.95 127.32
N THR A 36 -28.36 5.30 127.45
CA THR A 36 -27.50 4.85 128.59
C THR A 36 -27.72 5.69 129.85
N GLN A 37 -27.43 5.13 131.03
CA GLN A 37 -27.44 5.83 132.33
C GLN A 37 -26.14 6.61 132.64
N ASN A 38 -25.30 6.85 131.62
CA ASN A 38 -24.06 7.61 131.77
C ASN A 38 -24.34 9.09 132.09
N SER A 39 -23.39 9.77 132.73
CA SER A 39 -23.48 11.22 132.96
C SER A 39 -23.51 12.00 131.62
N ASP A 40 -24.11 13.18 131.61
CA ASP A 40 -24.20 14.01 130.40
C ASP A 40 -22.81 14.33 129.82
N GLN A 41 -21.82 14.53 130.69
CA GLN A 41 -20.43 14.77 130.29
C GLN A 41 -19.82 13.55 129.56
N GLU A 42 -20.15 12.33 130.01
CA GLU A 42 -19.69 11.10 129.37
C GLU A 42 -20.43 10.84 128.03
N LYS A 43 -21.72 11.17 127.94
CA LYS A 43 -22.48 11.12 126.68
C LYS A 43 -21.88 12.07 125.63
N VAL A 44 -21.55 13.31 126.01
CA VAL A 44 -20.89 14.29 125.12
C VAL A 44 -19.52 13.78 124.65
N ARG A 45 -18.73 13.18 125.55
CA ARG A 45 -17.43 12.57 125.20
C ARG A 45 -17.58 11.46 124.15
N GLN A 46 -18.54 10.55 124.35
CA GLN A 46 -18.78 9.43 123.43
C GLN A 46 -19.31 9.89 122.07
N ILE A 47 -20.21 10.87 122.03
CA ILE A 47 -20.72 11.46 120.77
C ILE A 47 -19.60 12.16 120.01
N THR A 48 -18.75 12.92 120.70
CA THR A 48 -17.58 13.58 120.09
C THR A 48 -16.62 12.56 119.48
N ALA A 49 -16.39 11.44 120.18
CA ALA A 49 -15.58 10.34 119.66
C ALA A 49 -16.20 9.71 118.40
N ILE A 50 -17.51 9.47 118.37
CA ILE A 50 -18.22 8.98 117.18
C ILE A 50 -18.05 9.94 116.01
N PHE A 51 -18.34 11.24 116.19
CA PHE A 51 -18.20 12.22 115.11
C PHE A 51 -16.77 12.30 114.59
N THR A 52 -15.78 12.29 115.48
CA THR A 52 -14.36 12.30 115.11
C THR A 52 -14.02 11.08 114.25
N GLU A 53 -14.47 9.90 114.65
CA GLU A 53 -14.20 8.66 113.92
C GLU A 53 -14.93 8.61 112.58
N SER A 54 -16.16 9.11 112.52
CA SER A 54 -16.95 9.17 111.29
C SER A 54 -16.41 10.19 110.28
N ILE A 55 -15.85 11.30 110.74
CA ILE A 55 -15.11 12.23 109.88
C ILE A 55 -13.86 11.54 109.30
N LYS A 56 -13.11 10.78 110.10
CA LYS A 56 -11.95 10.01 109.60
C LYS A 56 -12.37 8.96 108.57
N LEU A 57 -13.44 8.21 108.84
CA LEU A 57 -14.00 7.21 107.91
C LEU A 57 -14.45 7.85 106.60
N SER A 58 -15.18 8.97 106.67
CA SER A 58 -15.63 9.71 105.49
C SER A 58 -14.44 10.22 104.66
N ARG A 59 -13.42 10.79 105.32
CA ARG A 59 -12.19 11.23 104.65
C ARG A 59 -11.45 10.07 104.01
N SER A 60 -11.28 8.95 104.72
CA SER A 60 -10.65 7.74 104.18
C SER A 60 -11.41 7.16 102.99
N ALA A 61 -12.75 7.18 103.01
CA ALA A 61 -13.58 6.73 101.89
C ALA A 61 -13.45 7.67 100.68
N SER A 62 -13.43 8.99 100.92
CA SER A 62 -13.19 9.99 99.88
C SER A 62 -11.80 9.84 99.27
N ASP A 63 -10.76 9.65 100.08
CA ASP A 63 -9.38 9.45 99.61
C ASP A 63 -9.27 8.16 98.79
N ALA A 64 -9.93 7.08 99.22
CA ALA A 64 -9.99 5.81 98.48
C ALA A 64 -10.69 5.97 97.11
N LEU A 65 -11.81 6.69 97.06
CA LEU A 65 -12.50 6.99 95.80
C LEU A 65 -11.65 7.87 94.88
N ALA A 66 -10.97 8.88 95.43
CA ALA A 66 -10.07 9.75 94.66
C ALA A 66 -8.90 8.96 94.05
N LEU A 67 -8.29 8.05 94.83
CA LEU A 67 -7.24 7.16 94.35
C LEU A 67 -7.75 6.17 93.29
N GLN A 68 -8.96 5.64 93.45
CA GLN A 68 -9.58 4.79 92.43
C GLN A 68 -9.79 5.56 91.12
N CYS A 69 -10.39 6.75 91.18
CA CYS A 69 -10.60 7.59 90.01
C CYS A 69 -9.29 7.95 89.32
N LEU A 70 -8.25 8.30 90.09
CA LEU A 70 -6.93 8.59 89.56
C LEU A 70 -6.34 7.38 88.80
N GLY A 71 -6.43 6.19 89.40
CA GLY A 71 -5.93 4.96 88.77
C GLY A 71 -6.68 4.58 87.48
N GLU A 72 -8.00 4.80 87.43
CA GLU A 72 -8.79 4.61 86.20
C GLU A 72 -8.38 5.60 85.11
N LEU A 73 -8.16 6.86 85.47
CA LEU A 73 -7.78 7.94 84.55
C LEU A 73 -6.36 7.73 83.99
N GLU A 74 -5.43 7.26 84.82
CA GLU A 74 -4.08 6.86 84.39
C GLU A 74 -4.11 5.70 83.40
N LYS A 75 -4.97 4.69 83.66
CA LYS A 75 -5.16 3.56 82.76
C LYS A 75 -5.74 3.98 81.42
N GLU A 76 -6.72 4.88 81.41
CA GLU A 76 -7.31 5.40 80.17
C GLU A 76 -6.30 6.24 79.37
N ASN A 77 -5.49 7.05 80.06
CA ASN A 77 -4.44 7.85 79.42
C ASN A 77 -3.37 6.96 78.76
N LEU A 78 -2.99 5.85 79.40
CA LEU A 78 -2.10 4.84 78.79
C LEU A 78 -2.70 4.22 77.52
N LEU A 79 -3.99 3.89 77.52
CA LEU A 79 -4.67 3.36 76.34
C LEU A 79 -4.74 4.38 75.20
N LEU A 80 -5.00 5.66 75.52
CA LEU A 80 -5.00 6.75 74.53
C LEU A 80 -3.62 6.97 73.92
N LEU A 81 -2.55 6.91 74.73
CA LEU A 81 -1.18 7.00 74.23
C LEU A 81 -0.85 5.84 73.29
N GLU A 82 -1.25 4.62 73.62
CA GLU A 82 -1.06 3.45 72.76
C GLU A 82 -1.83 3.59 71.43
N ALA A 83 -3.08 4.03 71.50
CA ALA A 83 -3.90 4.28 70.31
C ALA A 83 -3.30 5.37 69.41
N ASN A 84 -2.82 6.47 69.98
CA ASN A 84 -2.17 7.55 69.23
C ASN A 84 -0.90 7.06 68.54
N SER A 85 -0.07 6.27 69.22
CA SER A 85 1.12 5.66 68.62
C SER A 85 0.77 4.74 67.44
N LYS A 86 -0.31 3.96 67.54
CA LYS A 86 -0.82 3.13 66.43
C LYS A 86 -1.34 3.97 65.26
N ILE A 87 -2.02 5.08 65.54
CA ILE A 87 -2.49 6.01 64.50
C ILE A 87 -1.30 6.65 63.78
N ASP A 88 -0.29 7.10 64.50
CA ASP A 88 0.90 7.73 63.93
C ASP A 88 1.69 6.77 63.04
N SER A 89 1.90 5.53 63.50
CA SER A 89 2.54 4.50 62.68
C SER A 89 1.71 4.15 61.44
N GLY A 90 0.38 4.03 61.57
CA GLY A 90 -0.52 3.83 60.42
C GLY A 90 -0.46 4.97 59.40
N LYS A 91 -0.37 6.22 59.87
CA LYS A 91 -0.24 7.41 59.02
C LYS A 91 1.09 7.42 58.25
N GLN A 92 2.19 7.02 58.89
CA GLN A 92 3.49 6.92 58.22
C GLN A 92 3.50 5.85 57.13
N GLU A 93 2.88 4.69 57.40
CA GLU A 93 2.78 3.61 56.41
C GLU A 93 1.91 4.02 55.21
N LEU A 94 0.76 4.65 55.45
CA LEU A 94 -0.09 5.19 54.37
C LEU A 94 0.65 6.22 53.51
N LYS A 95 1.48 7.08 54.13
CA LYS A 95 2.31 8.04 53.40
C LYS A 95 3.29 7.33 52.48
N LYS A 96 3.97 6.29 52.98
CA LYS A 96 4.93 5.50 52.21
C LYS A 96 4.25 4.79 51.03
N GLN A 97 3.09 4.18 51.25
CA GLN A 97 2.31 3.52 50.20
C GLN A 97 1.85 4.51 49.12
N ASN A 98 1.42 5.72 49.50
CA ASN A 98 1.05 6.76 48.55
C ASN A 98 2.23 7.22 47.68
N GLU A 99 3.42 7.37 48.27
CA GLU A 99 4.64 7.72 47.52
C GLU A 99 4.99 6.62 46.50
N GLU A 100 4.87 5.34 46.90
CA GLU A 100 5.11 4.20 46.02
C GLU A 100 4.08 4.14 44.88
N LEU A 101 2.79 4.34 45.16
CA LEU A 101 1.74 4.40 44.16
C LEU A 101 1.97 5.54 43.17
N ARG A 102 2.38 6.71 43.66
CA ARG A 102 2.72 7.86 42.81
C ARG A 102 3.88 7.53 41.86
N SER A 103 4.92 6.87 42.36
CA SER A 103 6.04 6.41 41.51
C SER A 103 5.60 5.38 40.47
N LYS A 104 4.71 4.45 40.83
CA LYS A 104 4.15 3.47 39.88
C LYS A 104 3.32 4.14 38.79
N ILE A 105 2.50 5.13 39.16
CA ILE A 105 1.69 5.91 38.21
C ILE A 105 2.59 6.65 37.21
N GLU A 106 3.65 7.31 37.69
CA GLU A 106 4.58 8.03 36.82
C GLU A 106 5.24 7.09 35.78
N LYS A 107 5.67 5.90 36.23
CA LYS A 107 6.21 4.86 35.32
C LYS A 107 5.18 4.37 34.31
N LEU A 108 3.91 4.25 34.70
CA LEU A 108 2.83 3.84 33.79
C LEU A 108 2.54 4.91 32.75
N VAL A 109 2.53 6.19 33.14
CA VAL A 109 2.36 7.32 32.21
C VAL A 109 3.48 7.34 31.18
N GLN A 110 4.74 7.21 31.61
CA GLN A 110 5.89 7.16 30.69
C GLN A 110 5.79 6.00 29.69
N LYS A 111 5.32 4.82 30.14
CA LYS A 111 5.07 3.68 29.25
C LYS A 111 3.94 3.95 28.27
N ALA A 112 2.85 4.57 28.71
CA ALA A 112 1.73 4.94 27.85
C ALA A 112 2.18 5.91 26.74
N ASP A 113 2.99 6.91 27.08
CA ASP A 113 3.54 7.87 26.11
C ASP A 113 4.46 7.21 25.08
N LEU A 114 5.23 6.19 25.49
CA LEU A 114 6.07 5.41 24.57
C LEU A 114 5.22 4.55 23.62
N VAL A 115 4.19 3.89 24.16
CA VAL A 115 3.25 3.10 23.35
C VAL A 115 2.51 3.97 22.35
N GLN A 116 2.06 5.16 22.76
CA GLN A 116 1.38 6.09 21.87
C GLN A 116 2.30 6.55 20.72
N ARG A 117 3.55 6.92 21.03
CA ARG A 117 4.53 7.29 20.00
C ARG A 117 4.81 6.16 19.01
N SER A 118 4.96 4.93 19.52
CA SER A 118 5.16 3.75 18.67
C SER A 118 3.94 3.49 17.78
N HIS A 119 2.73 3.63 18.31
CA HIS A 119 1.50 3.50 17.54
C HIS A 119 1.42 4.53 16.41
N ASP A 120 1.76 5.79 16.69
CA ASP A 120 1.71 6.86 15.68
C ASP A 120 2.72 6.62 14.55
N GLU A 121 3.93 6.14 14.88
CA GLU A 121 4.94 5.75 13.90
C GLU A 121 4.47 4.58 13.02
N ILE A 122 3.88 3.54 13.63
CA ILE A 122 3.31 2.40 12.90
C ILE A 122 2.20 2.87 11.96
N SER A 123 1.32 3.77 12.41
CA SER A 123 0.22 4.30 11.61
C SER A 123 0.70 5.08 10.38
N ILE A 124 1.76 5.89 10.54
CA ILE A 124 2.40 6.60 9.42
C ILE A 124 3.01 5.61 8.42
N ASN A 125 3.77 4.62 8.91
CA ASN A 125 4.40 3.61 8.07
C ASN A 125 3.37 2.76 7.30
N PHE A 126 2.27 2.39 7.95
CA PHE A 126 1.17 1.67 7.32
C PHE A 126 0.55 2.48 6.17
N ARG A 127 0.29 3.77 6.39
CA ARG A 127 -0.24 4.65 5.33
C ARG A 127 0.71 4.74 4.14
N LYS A 128 2.02 4.83 4.39
CA LYS A 128 3.04 4.86 3.33
C LYS A 128 3.05 3.55 2.53
N LEU A 129 3.00 2.41 3.21
CA LEU A 129 2.94 1.09 2.56
C LEU A 129 1.68 0.94 1.69
N GLU A 130 0.53 1.43 2.15
CA GLU A 130 -0.69 1.36 1.33
C GLU A 130 -0.57 2.25 0.07
N GLN A 131 0.06 3.42 0.17
CA GLN A 131 0.35 4.26 -1.00
C GLN A 131 1.31 3.58 -1.98
N GLU A 132 2.39 2.96 -1.49
CA GLU A 132 3.36 2.22 -2.33
C GLU A 132 2.69 1.02 -3.02
N LYS A 133 1.80 0.31 -2.33
CA LYS A 133 1.00 -0.79 -2.89
C LYS A 133 0.10 -0.30 -4.02
N GLN A 134 -0.60 0.83 -3.85
CA GLN A 134 -1.44 1.40 -4.90
C GLN A 134 -0.62 1.82 -6.13
N ALA A 135 0.54 2.46 -5.92
CA ALA A 135 1.45 2.82 -7.01
C ALA A 135 1.96 1.58 -7.76
N THR A 136 2.26 0.51 -7.02
CA THR A 136 2.71 -0.77 -7.61
C THR A 136 1.60 -1.42 -8.46
N LEU A 137 0.34 -1.37 -8.00
CA LEU A 137 -0.80 -1.88 -8.76
C LEU A 137 -1.00 -1.11 -10.07
N GLN A 138 -0.93 0.23 -10.03
CA GLN A 138 -1.01 1.06 -11.23
C GLN A 138 0.14 0.78 -12.21
N ALA A 139 1.36 0.63 -11.70
CA ALA A 139 2.52 0.29 -12.53
C ALA A 139 2.36 -1.09 -13.19
N LYS A 140 1.82 -2.07 -12.46
CA LYS A 140 1.53 -3.40 -13.00
C LYS A 140 0.50 -3.34 -14.13
N GLU A 141 -0.61 -2.63 -13.93
CA GLU A 141 -1.65 -2.47 -14.95
C GLU A 141 -1.09 -1.79 -16.22
N GLN A 142 -0.26 -0.77 -16.05
CA GLN A 142 0.42 -0.12 -17.18
C GLN A 142 1.35 -1.08 -17.94
N LEU A 143 2.10 -1.93 -17.23
CA LEU A 143 2.97 -2.92 -17.85
C LEU A 143 2.18 -4.00 -18.59
N GLU A 144 1.05 -4.45 -18.04
CA GLU A 144 0.15 -5.40 -18.71
C GLU A 144 -0.42 -4.81 -20.01
N ASN A 145 -0.85 -3.55 -19.98
CA ASN A 145 -1.32 -2.83 -21.18
C ASN A 145 -0.22 -2.68 -22.24
N ASN A 146 0.99 -2.29 -21.82
CA ASN A 146 2.14 -2.18 -22.73
C ASN A 146 2.49 -3.53 -23.35
N ASN A 147 2.44 -4.62 -22.58
CA ASN A 147 2.71 -5.97 -23.07
C ASN A 147 1.66 -6.44 -24.09
N ALA A 148 0.39 -6.13 -23.85
CA ALA A 148 -0.69 -6.42 -24.80
C ALA A 148 -0.48 -5.67 -26.13
N ALA A 149 -0.12 -4.39 -26.07
CA ALA A 149 0.17 -3.58 -27.25
C ALA A 149 1.39 -4.11 -28.04
N LEU A 150 2.46 -4.51 -27.34
CA LEU A 150 3.63 -5.12 -27.97
C LEU A 150 3.28 -6.46 -28.63
N THR A 151 2.47 -7.29 -27.97
CA THR A 151 2.01 -8.58 -28.52
C THR A 151 1.23 -8.38 -29.82
N ALA A 152 0.31 -7.40 -29.84
CA ALA A 152 -0.43 -7.07 -31.06
C ALA A 152 0.49 -6.61 -32.19
N LYS A 153 1.48 -5.75 -31.89
CA LYS A 153 2.46 -5.26 -32.86
C LYS A 153 3.36 -6.38 -33.41
N VAL A 154 3.77 -7.33 -32.57
CA VAL A 154 4.51 -8.51 -33.02
C VAL A 154 3.66 -9.35 -33.97
N GLN A 155 2.38 -9.56 -33.67
CA GLN A 155 1.49 -10.31 -34.55
C GLN A 155 1.29 -9.62 -35.91
N GLU A 156 1.20 -8.28 -35.92
CA GLU A 156 1.15 -7.49 -37.15
C GLU A 156 2.42 -7.69 -37.99
N LEU A 157 3.60 -7.63 -37.37
CA LEU A 157 4.88 -7.84 -38.05
C LEU A 157 5.00 -9.25 -38.64
N ILE A 158 4.58 -10.29 -37.89
CA ILE A 158 4.55 -11.67 -38.39
C ILE A 158 3.65 -11.79 -39.63
N ASN A 159 2.46 -11.16 -39.61
CA ASN A 159 1.56 -11.20 -40.74
C ASN A 159 2.15 -10.47 -41.96
N ARG A 160 2.81 -9.33 -41.72
CA ARG A 160 3.50 -8.57 -42.77
C ARG A 160 4.66 -9.36 -43.38
N GLU A 161 5.44 -10.04 -42.56
CA GLU A 161 6.53 -10.92 -43.02
C GLU A 161 5.99 -12.02 -43.93
N LYS A 162 4.92 -12.72 -43.52
CA LYS A 162 4.27 -13.75 -44.35
C LYS A 162 3.83 -13.21 -45.70
N ALA A 163 3.19 -12.03 -45.72
CA ALA A 163 2.77 -11.39 -46.96
C ALA A 163 3.97 -11.07 -47.89
N LEU A 164 5.07 -10.55 -47.32
CA LEU A 164 6.30 -10.28 -48.07
C LEU A 164 6.95 -11.56 -48.61
N GLN A 165 6.95 -12.65 -47.83
CA GLN A 165 7.45 -13.96 -48.30
C GLN A 165 6.62 -14.48 -49.48
N THR A 166 5.28 -14.36 -49.43
CA THR A 166 4.41 -14.73 -50.55
C THR A 166 4.70 -13.88 -51.80
N GLN A 167 4.85 -12.56 -51.63
CA GLN A 167 5.22 -11.68 -52.75
C GLN A 167 6.58 -12.03 -53.36
N LYS A 168 7.56 -12.36 -52.53
CA LYS A 168 8.89 -12.79 -52.98
C LYS A 168 8.80 -14.03 -53.87
N ILE A 169 8.07 -15.06 -53.45
CA ILE A 169 7.88 -16.30 -54.22
C ILE A 169 7.25 -16.00 -55.58
N ALA A 170 6.19 -15.18 -55.61
CA ALA A 170 5.52 -14.81 -56.85
C ALA A 170 6.46 -14.06 -57.83
N ILE A 171 7.31 -13.16 -57.31
CA ILE A 171 8.31 -12.45 -58.12
C ILE A 171 9.37 -13.44 -58.66
N GLU A 172 9.83 -14.38 -57.84
CA GLU A 172 10.80 -15.41 -58.26
C GLU A 172 10.23 -16.29 -59.39
N GLU A 173 8.95 -16.68 -59.30
CA GLU A 173 8.25 -17.42 -60.35
C GLU A 173 8.09 -16.60 -61.64
N GLN A 174 7.68 -15.33 -61.52
CA GLN A 174 7.56 -14.43 -62.67
C GLN A 174 8.92 -14.23 -63.37
N ASN A 175 9.99 -14.02 -62.60
CA ASN A 175 11.34 -13.89 -63.14
C ASN A 175 11.80 -15.14 -63.88
N LYS A 176 11.45 -16.33 -63.37
CA LYS A 176 11.74 -17.60 -64.05
C LYS A 176 10.99 -17.70 -65.38
N GLY A 177 9.71 -17.31 -65.42
CA GLY A 177 8.91 -17.27 -66.64
C GLY A 177 9.48 -16.31 -67.69
N LEU A 178 9.79 -15.06 -67.28
CA LEU A 178 10.43 -14.07 -68.16
C LEU A 178 11.77 -14.56 -68.70
N LYS A 179 12.56 -15.25 -67.88
CA LYS A 179 13.84 -15.80 -68.30
C LYS A 179 13.68 -16.85 -69.41
N GLN A 180 12.69 -17.75 -69.27
CA GLN A 180 12.35 -18.73 -70.30
C GLN A 180 11.88 -18.07 -71.61
N GLU A 181 11.05 -17.02 -71.50
CA GLU A 181 10.58 -16.25 -72.66
C GLU A 181 11.73 -15.55 -73.40
N ILE A 182 12.65 -14.92 -72.67
CA ILE A 182 13.86 -14.33 -73.25
C ILE A 182 14.70 -15.36 -74.00
N ASP A 183 14.87 -16.55 -73.43
CA ASP A 183 15.67 -17.60 -74.07
C ASP A 183 14.98 -18.11 -75.35
N LEU A 184 13.65 -18.22 -75.37
CA LEU A 184 12.87 -18.53 -76.58
C LEU A 184 13.01 -17.46 -77.66
N LEU A 185 12.87 -16.18 -77.29
CA LEU A 185 13.01 -15.05 -78.22
C LEU A 185 14.41 -14.99 -78.83
N LYS A 186 15.46 -15.31 -78.06
CA LYS A 186 16.83 -15.41 -78.57
C LYS A 186 16.97 -16.48 -79.65
N VAL A 187 16.38 -17.66 -79.45
CA VAL A 187 16.38 -18.74 -80.44
C VAL A 187 15.66 -18.29 -81.71
N GLN A 188 14.46 -17.73 -81.58
CA GLN A 188 13.69 -17.21 -82.72
C GLN A 188 14.44 -16.12 -83.49
N ASN A 189 15.09 -15.19 -82.79
CA ASN A 189 15.90 -14.16 -83.42
C ASN A 189 17.07 -14.76 -84.22
N GLY A 190 17.76 -15.77 -83.66
CA GLY A 190 18.81 -16.50 -84.39
C GLY A 190 18.28 -17.20 -85.64
N GLU A 191 17.08 -17.80 -85.59
CA GLU A 191 16.44 -18.37 -86.78
C GLU A 191 16.12 -17.31 -87.84
N PHE A 192 15.66 -16.12 -87.42
CA PHE A 192 15.41 -15.01 -88.33
C PHE A 192 16.70 -14.50 -88.99
N GLU A 193 17.80 -14.37 -88.24
CA GLU A 193 19.11 -13.98 -88.77
C GLU A 193 19.60 -14.98 -89.83
N VAL A 194 19.45 -16.29 -89.59
CA VAL A 194 19.80 -17.33 -90.58
C VAL A 194 18.93 -17.22 -91.83
N ARG A 195 17.61 -17.03 -91.67
CA ARG A 195 16.69 -16.83 -92.81
C ARG A 195 17.05 -15.60 -93.61
N GLN A 196 17.36 -14.48 -92.95
CA GLN A 196 17.80 -13.25 -93.59
C GLN A 196 19.07 -13.49 -94.42
N GLY A 197 20.09 -14.12 -93.84
CA GLY A 197 21.33 -14.44 -94.56
C GLY A 197 21.13 -15.40 -95.75
N ASN A 198 20.13 -16.30 -95.69
CA ASN A 198 19.76 -17.15 -96.83
C ASN A 198 19.10 -16.34 -97.95
N ILE A 199 18.17 -15.44 -97.61
CA ILE A 199 17.50 -14.56 -98.58
C ILE A 199 18.53 -13.64 -99.25
N GLU A 200 19.43 -13.04 -98.47
CA GLU A 200 20.51 -12.19 -99.01
C GLU A 200 21.38 -12.95 -100.02
N ARG A 201 21.76 -14.21 -99.71
CA ARG A 201 22.48 -15.07 -100.66
C ARG A 201 21.68 -15.36 -101.93
N GLN A 202 20.38 -15.67 -101.80
CA GLN A 202 19.51 -15.89 -102.95
C GLN A 202 19.40 -14.66 -103.84
N ILE A 203 19.27 -13.46 -103.26
CA ILE A 203 19.24 -12.19 -103.99
C ILE A 203 20.54 -11.99 -104.78
N VAL A 204 21.70 -12.27 -104.18
CA VAL A 204 22.99 -12.18 -104.88
C VAL A 204 23.04 -13.12 -106.09
N VAL A 205 22.61 -14.38 -105.93
CA VAL A 205 22.55 -15.36 -107.03
C VAL A 205 21.60 -14.89 -108.14
N LEU A 206 20.38 -14.50 -107.80
CA LEU A 206 19.39 -14.01 -108.76
C LEU A 206 19.88 -12.75 -109.50
N ASN A 207 20.57 -11.85 -108.81
CA ASN A 207 21.19 -10.67 -109.45
C ASN A 207 22.27 -11.07 -110.44
N GLN A 208 23.12 -12.05 -110.11
CA GLN A 208 24.12 -12.58 -111.04
C GLN A 208 23.47 -13.23 -112.27
N GLU A 209 22.44 -14.06 -112.07
CA GLU A 209 21.68 -14.68 -113.15
C GLU A 209 21.02 -13.62 -114.06
N ASN A 210 20.42 -12.58 -113.48
CA ASN A 210 19.85 -11.46 -114.25
C ASN A 210 20.90 -10.71 -115.08
N GLN A 211 22.10 -10.46 -114.53
CA GLN A 211 23.19 -9.85 -115.30
C GLN A 211 23.65 -10.75 -116.45
N GLN A 212 23.73 -12.07 -116.22
CA GLN A 212 24.05 -13.03 -117.28
C GLN A 212 22.97 -13.06 -118.36
N LEU A 213 21.69 -13.09 -117.98
CA LEU A 213 20.57 -13.04 -118.91
C LEU A 213 20.58 -11.74 -119.72
N LYS A 214 20.84 -10.60 -119.08
CA LYS A 214 21.00 -9.31 -119.76
C LYS A 214 22.13 -9.35 -120.78
N GLY A 215 23.31 -9.83 -120.40
CA GLY A 215 24.43 -10.00 -121.33
C GLY A 215 24.14 -10.99 -122.47
N ARG A 216 23.35 -12.05 -122.22
CA ARG A 216 22.87 -12.95 -123.29
C ARG A 216 21.89 -12.24 -124.22
N ALA A 217 20.96 -11.46 -123.69
CA ALA A 217 20.00 -10.69 -124.49
C ALA A 217 20.71 -9.66 -125.38
N GLU A 218 21.72 -8.96 -124.85
CA GLU A 218 22.57 -8.04 -125.62
C GLU A 218 23.31 -8.79 -126.75
N LYS A 219 23.88 -9.98 -126.48
CA LYS A 219 24.48 -10.82 -127.54
C LYS A 219 23.48 -11.28 -128.60
N PHE A 220 22.26 -11.65 -128.21
CA PHE A 220 21.20 -11.98 -129.17
C PHE A 220 20.82 -10.76 -130.01
N SER A 221 20.71 -9.57 -129.43
CA SER A 221 20.44 -8.33 -130.17
C SER A 221 21.55 -8.01 -131.19
N PHE A 222 22.81 -8.28 -130.85
CA PHE A 222 23.95 -8.16 -131.77
C PHE A 222 23.87 -9.18 -132.91
N ILE A 223 23.48 -10.42 -132.61
CA ILE A 223 23.25 -11.46 -133.63
C ILE A 223 22.08 -11.08 -134.56
N ASP A 224 20.97 -10.56 -134.05
CA ASP A 224 19.84 -10.08 -134.87
C ASP A 224 20.21 -8.84 -135.71
N GLN A 225 21.10 -7.98 -135.22
CA GLN A 225 21.67 -6.88 -136.01
C GLN A 225 22.51 -7.38 -137.20
N ILE A 226 23.27 -8.48 -137.02
CA ILE A 226 24.03 -9.12 -138.11
C ILE A 226 23.11 -9.91 -139.04
N ARG A 227 21.99 -10.42 -138.54
CA ARG A 227 21.02 -11.24 -139.30
C ARG A 227 19.93 -10.44 -139.99
N SER A 228 19.94 -9.10 -139.87
CA SER A 228 19.10 -8.23 -140.69
C SER A 228 19.46 -8.43 -142.18
N PRO A 229 18.57 -9.00 -143.00
CA PRO A 229 18.87 -9.26 -144.40
C PRO A 229 19.03 -7.92 -145.12
N LEU A 230 20.05 -7.86 -145.96
CA LEU A 230 20.22 -6.89 -147.03
C LEU A 230 18.90 -6.76 -147.79
N VAL A 231 18.05 -5.80 -147.42
CA VAL A 231 16.92 -5.40 -148.23
C VAL A 231 17.51 -4.64 -149.40
N ILE A 232 17.72 -5.37 -150.49
CA ILE A 232 18.07 -4.85 -151.80
C ILE A 232 16.97 -3.84 -152.17
N SER A 233 17.33 -2.55 -152.16
CA SER A 233 16.44 -1.48 -152.57
C SER A 233 16.13 -1.60 -154.08
N PRO A 234 14.84 -1.68 -154.50
CA PRO A 234 14.46 -1.85 -155.90
C PRO A 234 14.88 -0.70 -156.84
N CYS A 235 15.32 0.44 -156.31
CA CYS A 235 15.66 1.62 -157.12
C CYS A 235 16.96 1.48 -157.93
N VAL A 236 17.87 0.56 -157.57
CA VAL A 236 19.18 0.44 -158.24
C VAL A 236 19.11 -0.42 -159.53
N ILE A 237 18.10 -1.27 -159.68
CA ILE A 237 17.93 -2.09 -160.89
C ILE A 237 17.27 -1.30 -162.03
N LEU A 238 16.52 -0.22 -161.74
CA LEU A 238 15.80 0.54 -162.78
C LEU A 238 16.67 1.60 -163.50
N ILE A 239 17.75 2.09 -162.90
CA ILE A 239 18.58 3.17 -163.48
C ILE A 239 19.59 2.63 -164.50
N SER A 240 20.11 1.41 -164.30
CA SER A 240 21.07 0.79 -165.23
C SER A 240 20.43 0.33 -166.55
N ALA A 241 19.11 0.11 -166.59
CA ALA A 241 18.39 -0.30 -167.80
C ALA A 241 17.99 0.90 -168.71
N ILE A 242 17.96 2.13 -168.18
CA ILE A 242 17.53 3.32 -168.94
C ILE A 242 18.72 4.02 -169.64
N ILE A 243 19.94 3.88 -169.14
CA ILE A 243 21.13 4.46 -169.79
C ILE A 243 21.55 3.65 -171.03
N PHE A 244 21.17 2.37 -171.15
CA PHE A 244 21.45 1.60 -172.37
C PHE A 244 20.54 1.94 -173.57
N PHE A 245 19.42 2.66 -173.35
CA PHE A 245 18.43 2.92 -174.40
C PHE A 245 18.43 4.35 -174.97
N THR A 246 19.27 5.27 -174.48
CA THR A 246 19.21 6.69 -174.89
C THR A 246 20.48 7.25 -175.54
N THR A 247 21.52 6.44 -175.79
CA THR A 247 22.71 6.86 -176.56
C THR A 247 22.90 6.13 -177.88
N PHE A 248 21.89 5.42 -178.37
CA PHE A 248 21.87 4.80 -179.70
C PHE A 248 20.72 5.36 -180.55
N HIS A 249 20.65 6.68 -180.74
CA HIS A 249 19.91 7.30 -181.86
C HIS A 249 20.14 8.82 -181.99
N ILE A 250 21.34 9.23 -182.41
CA ILE A 250 21.54 10.38 -183.33
C ILE A 250 22.73 10.00 -184.23
N GLN A 251 22.42 9.82 -185.53
CA GLN A 251 23.25 9.76 -186.75
C GLN A 251 24.72 9.30 -186.65
#